data_AF-A0A7U7PXV9-F1
#
_entry.id   AF-A0A7U7PXV9-F1
#
_cell.length_a   1.000
_cell.length_b   1.000
_cell.length_c   1.000
_cell.angle_alpha   90.00
_cell.angle_beta   90.00
_cell.angle_gamma   90.00
#
_symmetry.space_group_name_H-M   'P 1'
#
loop_
_entity.id
_entity.type
_entity.pdbx_description
1 polymer ?
#
loop_
_entity_poly.entity_id
_entity_poly.type
_entity_poly.pdbx_seq_one_letter_code
_entity_poly.pdbx_strand_id
1 'polypeptide(L)'
;MEEEYGKENLLYATVHMDEITPHMHYGVVPITKDGRLSAKEVVGNKKALTEFQDRFNTYINKQGYDLKRGISRQLTKEKHDQVSRYKQKTEYHKQMHMR
;
A
#
# COMPACT_ATOMS: atom_id res chain seq x y z
N MET A 1 -1.28 -5.98 -9.04
CA MET A 1 -2.41 -6.11 -8.07
C MET A 1 -3.56 -6.91 -8.67
N GLU A 2 -3.93 -6.72 -9.95
CA GLU A 2 -4.90 -7.61 -10.62
C GLU A 2 -4.49 -9.10 -10.55
N GLU A 3 -3.22 -9.42 -10.82
CA GLU A 3 -2.69 -10.78 -10.67
C GLU A 3 -2.68 -11.29 -9.22
N GLU A 4 -2.65 -10.39 -8.23
CA GLU A 4 -2.54 -10.74 -6.81
C GLU A 4 -3.92 -11.01 -6.19
N TYR A 5 -4.92 -10.20 -6.53
CA TYR A 5 -6.23 -10.23 -5.89
C TYR A 5 -7.41 -10.50 -6.83
N GLY A 6 -7.17 -10.66 -8.13
CA GLY A 6 -8.20 -10.82 -9.16
C GLY A 6 -8.63 -9.48 -9.73
N LYS A 7 -8.86 -9.44 -11.04
CA LYS A 7 -9.31 -8.23 -11.76
C LYS A 7 -10.74 -7.89 -11.39
N GLU A 8 -11.57 -8.90 -11.19
CA GLU A 8 -12.95 -8.84 -10.75
C GLU A 8 -13.11 -8.24 -9.34
N ASN A 9 -12.07 -8.33 -8.52
CA ASN A 9 -12.07 -7.77 -7.17
C ASN A 9 -11.60 -6.30 -7.14
N LEU A 10 -11.14 -5.74 -8.26
CA LEU A 10 -10.74 -4.33 -8.34
C LEU A 10 -11.97 -3.43 -8.43
N LEU A 11 -12.15 -2.55 -7.44
CA LEU A 11 -13.22 -1.55 -7.46
C LEU A 11 -12.77 -0.24 -8.11
N TYR A 12 -11.61 0.26 -7.71
CA TYR A 12 -11.05 1.51 -8.23
C TYR A 12 -9.53 1.59 -8.05
N ALA A 13 -8.89 2.38 -8.91
CA ALA A 13 -7.51 2.80 -8.77
C ALA A 13 -7.42 4.30 -9.08
N THR A 14 -7.23 5.13 -8.05
CA THR A 14 -7.19 6.59 -8.17
C THR A 14 -5.79 7.09 -7.84
N VAL A 15 -5.22 7.92 -8.71
CA VAL A 15 -3.90 8.54 -8.50
C VAL A 15 -4.07 10.00 -8.11
N HIS A 16 -3.52 10.37 -6.97
CA HIS A 16 -3.42 11.76 -6.52
C HIS A 16 -2.06 12.33 -6.89
N MET A 17 -2.09 13.36 -7.72
CA MET A 17 -0.91 14.14 -8.15
C MET A 17 -0.93 15.56 -7.55
N ASP A 18 -1.99 15.90 -6.83
CA ASP A 18 -2.29 17.20 -6.22
C ASP A 18 -1.76 17.32 -4.77
N GLU A 19 -1.09 16.29 -4.25
CA GLU A 19 -0.40 16.28 -2.96
C GLU A 19 1.13 16.39 -3.09
N ILE A 20 1.86 16.57 -1.97
CA ILE A 20 3.34 16.62 -1.98
C ILE A 20 3.95 15.38 -2.63
N THR A 21 3.48 14.21 -2.24
CA THR A 21 3.98 12.95 -2.75
C THR A 21 2.87 12.32 -3.59
N PRO A 22 3.10 12.13 -4.90
CA PRO A 22 2.22 11.33 -5.73
C PRO A 22 1.94 9.97 -5.08
N HIS A 23 0.67 9.61 -4.95
CA HIS A 23 0.27 8.34 -4.37
C HIS A 23 -1.02 7.82 -5.01
N MET A 24 -1.32 6.55 -4.79
CA MET A 24 -2.47 5.87 -5.38
C MET A 24 -3.32 5.24 -4.28
N HIS A 25 -4.63 5.40 -4.38
CA HIS A 25 -5.59 4.55 -3.69
C HIS A 25 -6.02 3.42 -4.62
N TYR A 26 -5.78 2.18 -4.19
CA TYR A 26 -6.18 0.99 -4.92
C TYR A 26 -7.17 0.19 -4.06
N GLY A 27 -8.46 0.25 -4.43
CA GLY A 27 -9.56 -0.35 -3.68
C GLY A 27 -9.91 -1.74 -4.20
N VAL A 28 -9.88 -2.74 -3.32
CA VAL A 28 -10.21 -4.14 -3.65
C VAL A 28 -11.39 -4.61 -2.79
N VAL A 29 -12.37 -5.24 -3.41
CA VAL A 29 -13.45 -5.96 -2.72
C VAL A 29 -13.02 -7.42 -2.53
N PRO A 30 -12.89 -7.92 -1.30
CA PRO A 30 -12.35 -9.25 -1.06
C PRO A 30 -13.41 -10.35 -1.25
N ILE A 31 -13.82 -10.60 -2.50
CA ILE A 31 -14.70 -11.73 -2.85
C ILE A 31 -13.86 -13.00 -3.03
N THR A 32 -14.23 -14.05 -2.31
CA THR A 32 -13.60 -15.37 -2.37
C THR A 32 -14.07 -16.13 -3.62
N LYS A 33 -13.38 -17.22 -3.98
CA LYS A 33 -13.73 -18.04 -5.15
C LYS A 33 -15.14 -18.63 -5.08
N ASP A 34 -15.64 -18.88 -3.87
CA ASP A 34 -17.00 -19.36 -3.59
C ASP A 34 -18.03 -18.22 -3.41
N GLY A 35 -17.65 -16.96 -3.67
CA GLY A 35 -18.55 -15.81 -3.71
C GLY A 35 -18.82 -15.13 -2.35
N ARG A 36 -18.13 -15.51 -1.28
CA ARG A 36 -18.26 -14.85 0.03
C ARG A 36 -17.38 -13.60 0.11
N LEU A 37 -17.74 -12.68 0.99
CA LEU A 37 -16.91 -11.51 1.32
C LEU A 37 -15.99 -11.84 2.50
N SER A 38 -14.68 -12.02 2.26
CA SER A 38 -13.72 -12.40 3.31
C SER A 38 -12.33 -11.82 3.07
N ALA A 39 -12.03 -10.67 3.71
CA ALA A 39 -10.69 -10.08 3.68
C ALA A 39 -9.60 -11.02 4.23
N LYS A 40 -9.92 -11.82 5.26
CA LYS A 40 -8.98 -12.77 5.85
C LYS A 40 -8.54 -13.84 4.84
N GLU A 41 -9.43 -14.24 3.93
CA GLU A 41 -9.15 -15.29 2.95
C GLU A 41 -8.47 -14.73 1.70
N VAL A 42 -8.89 -13.55 1.23
CA VAL A 42 -8.33 -12.91 0.03
C VAL A 42 -7.01 -12.18 0.31
N VAL A 43 -6.98 -11.32 1.34
CA VAL A 43 -5.80 -10.52 1.69
C VAL A 43 -4.86 -11.30 2.61
N GLY A 44 -5.41 -12.22 3.40
CA GLY A 44 -4.63 -13.09 4.28
C GLY A 44 -4.44 -12.52 5.69
N ASN A 45 -3.30 -12.87 6.29
CA ASN A 45 -2.94 -12.52 7.66
C ASN A 45 -1.64 -11.69 7.69
N LYS A 46 -1.13 -11.43 8.90
CA LYS A 46 0.13 -10.69 9.10
C LYS A 46 1.32 -11.26 8.29
N LYS A 47 1.42 -12.60 8.18
CA LYS A 47 2.49 -13.26 7.42
C LYS A 47 2.31 -12.99 5.92
N ALA A 48 1.10 -13.20 5.40
CA ALA A 48 0.78 -12.93 3.99
C ALA A 48 1.07 -11.48 3.59
N LEU A 49 0.71 -10.50 4.45
CA LEU A 49 1.00 -9.09 4.23
C LEU A 49 2.50 -8.76 4.26
N THR A 50 3.28 -9.47 5.07
CA THR A 50 4.74 -9.28 5.12
C THR A 50 5.38 -9.78 3.83
N GLU A 51 4.99 -10.99 3.39
CA GLU A 51 5.47 -11.58 2.14
C GLU A 51 5.00 -10.77 0.92
N PHE A 52 3.79 -10.19 0.98
CA PHE A 52 3.30 -9.29 -0.07
C PHE A 52 4.21 -8.08 -0.25
N GLN A 53 4.70 -7.46 0.82
CA GLN A 53 5.63 -6.34 0.70
C GLN A 53 6.95 -6.74 -0.01
N ASP A 54 7.40 -7.99 0.16
CA ASP A 54 8.60 -8.52 -0.50
C ASP A 54 8.33 -8.80 -1.99
N ARG A 55 7.19 -9.45 -2.30
CA ARG A 55 6.74 -9.69 -3.68
C ARG A 55 6.54 -8.38 -4.45
N PHE A 56 5.90 -7.40 -3.82
CA PHE A 56 5.63 -6.10 -4.43
C PHE A 56 6.92 -5.35 -4.77
N ASN A 57 7.90 -5.31 -3.86
CA ASN A 57 9.19 -4.69 -4.13
C ASN A 57 9.95 -5.38 -5.26
N THR A 58 9.98 -6.72 -5.25
CA THR A 58 10.57 -7.52 -6.33
C THR A 58 9.92 -7.21 -7.68
N TYR A 59 8.58 -7.19 -7.71
CA TYR A 59 7.82 -6.91 -8.93
C TYR A 59 8.12 -5.52 -9.48
N ILE A 60 8.05 -4.47 -8.65
CA ILE A 60 8.29 -3.09 -9.09
C ILE A 60 9.71 -2.91 -9.60
N ASN A 61 10.72 -3.47 -8.92
CA ASN A 61 12.09 -3.38 -9.42
C ASN A 61 12.30 -4.15 -10.72
N LYS A 62 11.60 -5.27 -10.92
CA LYS A 62 11.59 -5.99 -12.21
C LYS A 62 10.99 -5.14 -13.35
N GLN A 63 10.10 -4.19 -13.05
CA GLN A 63 9.56 -3.23 -14.03
C GLN A 63 10.51 -2.04 -14.31
N GLY A 64 11.74 -2.06 -13.75
CA GLY A 64 12.77 -1.04 -14.03
C GLY A 64 12.86 0.10 -13.03
N TYR A 65 12.15 0.01 -11.89
CA TYR A 65 12.29 0.97 -10.79
C TYR A 65 13.46 0.57 -9.86
N ASP A 66 14.00 1.53 -9.11
CA ASP A 66 15.04 1.30 -8.09
C ASP A 66 14.51 1.67 -6.70
N LEU A 67 13.73 0.76 -6.10
CA LEU A 67 13.17 0.94 -4.76
C LEU A 67 13.73 -0.10 -3.79
N LYS A 68 14.11 0.35 -2.60
CA LYS A 68 14.49 -0.56 -1.50
C LYS A 68 13.27 -1.02 -0.73
N ARG A 69 13.26 -2.30 -0.37
CA ARG A 69 12.27 -2.88 0.53
C ARG A 69 12.35 -2.21 1.90
N GLY A 70 11.19 -1.77 2.43
CA GLY A 70 11.13 -1.22 3.79
C GLY A 70 11.59 -2.22 4.85
N ILE A 71 12.15 -1.74 5.97
CA ILE A 71 12.64 -2.60 7.04
C ILE A 71 11.46 -3.20 7.81
N SER A 72 11.56 -4.47 8.19
CA SER A 72 10.47 -5.18 8.87
C SER A 72 10.10 -4.53 10.20
N ARG A 73 8.81 -4.61 10.56
CA ARG A 73 8.31 -4.08 11.84
C ARG A 73 8.99 -4.71 13.06
N GLN A 74 9.46 -5.95 12.95
CA GLN A 74 10.17 -6.62 14.05
C GLN A 74 11.46 -5.87 14.43
N LEU A 75 12.11 -5.24 13.45
CA LEU A 75 13.34 -4.46 13.63
C LEU A 75 13.02 -3.00 13.97
N THR A 76 12.13 -2.36 13.21
CA THR A 76 11.86 -0.93 13.35
C THR A 76 10.97 -0.59 14.55
N LYS A 77 10.08 -1.52 14.95
CA LYS A 77 9.01 -1.33 15.94
C LYS A 77 8.02 -0.20 15.61
N GLU A 78 8.08 0.32 14.39
CA GLU A 78 7.24 1.43 13.93
C GLU A 78 5.75 1.07 13.92
N LYS A 79 4.93 2.09 14.16
CA LYS A 79 3.48 2.00 14.13
C LYS A 79 2.95 3.00 13.11
N HIS A 80 1.91 2.59 12.37
CA HIS A 80 1.23 3.50 11.45
C HIS A 80 0.68 4.70 12.23
N ASP A 81 1.12 5.89 11.84
CA ASP A 81 0.54 7.15 12.30
C ASP A 81 -0.60 7.55 11.37
N GLN A 82 -1.71 8.01 11.96
CA GLN A 82 -2.79 8.64 11.20
C GLN A 82 -2.25 9.83 10.41
N VAL A 83 -2.74 10.01 9.17
CA VAL A 83 -2.22 11.01 8.22
C VAL A 83 -2.18 12.42 8.83
N SER A 84 -3.23 12.84 9.51
CA SER A 84 -3.30 14.16 10.16
C SER A 84 -2.21 14.36 11.21
N ARG A 85 -1.98 13.34 12.05
CA ARG A 85 -0.91 13.36 13.07
C ARG A 85 0.47 13.35 12.43
N TYR A 86 0.65 12.55 11.37
CA TYR A 86 1.92 12.51 10.65
C TYR A 86 2.24 13.86 10.00
N LYS A 87 1.26 14.48 9.30
CA LYS A 87 1.41 15.80 8.67
C LYS A 87 1.82 16.88 9.68
N GLN A 88 1.29 16.83 10.90
CA GLN A 88 1.69 17.73 11.99
C GLN A 88 3.14 17.47 12.45
N LYS A 89 3.50 16.20 12.69
CA LYS A 89 4.86 15.83 13.14
C LYS A 89 5.95 16.17 12.11
N THR A 90 5.64 16.10 10.83
CA THR A 90 6.62 16.28 9.74
C THR A 90 6.62 17.68 9.14
N GLU A 91 5.86 18.63 9.71
CA GLU A 91 5.72 19.98 9.18
C GLU A 91 5.32 19.99 7.69
N TYR A 92 4.49 19.03 7.29
CA TYR A 92 4.14 18.74 5.90
C TYR A 92 3.68 19.99 5.12
N HIS A 93 2.87 20.84 5.74
CA HIS A 93 2.37 22.06 5.09
C HIS A 93 3.48 23.06 4.72
N LYS A 94 4.59 23.12 5.47
CA LYS A 94 5.74 23.95 5.08
C LYS A 94 6.37 23.45 3.79
N GLN A 95 6.42 22.15 3.59
CA GLN A 95 6.99 21.53 2.39
C GLN A 95 6.09 21.73 1.15
N MET A 96 4.76 21.75 1.31
CA MET A 96 3.81 22.11 0.23
C MET A 96 4.08 23.50 -0.34
N HIS A 97 4.33 24.50 0.51
CA HIS A 97 4.50 25.90 0.09
C HIS A 97 5.87 26.19 -0.53
N MET A 98 6.83 25.26 -0.45
CA MET A 98 8.17 25.41 -1.01
C MET A 98 8.32 24.78 -2.41
N ARG A 99 7.24 24.23 -2.98
CA ARG A 99 7.17 23.66 -4.33
C ARG A 99 6.52 24.63 -5.30
#